data_AF-A0AAD5RXR3-F1
#
_entry.id   AF-A0AAD5RXR3-F1
#
_cell.length_a   1.000
_cell.length_b   1.000
_cell.length_c   1.000
_cell.angle_alpha   90.00
_cell.angle_beta   90.00
_cell.angle_gamma   90.00
#
_symmetry.space_group_name_H-M   'P 1'
#
loop_
_entity.id
_entity.type
_entity.pdbx_description
1 polymer ?
#
loop_
_entity_poly.entity_id
_entity_poly.type
_entity_poly.pdbx_seq_one_letter_code
_entity_poly.pdbx_strand_id
1 'polypeptide(L)'
;MFFGPLLVPKLIGFYRRLRAAPRAAGLAVSPAPPSIYRCAQLLLGVGIFFLIASFSSLQPENMFYSTQSRLQIPTDTLFNRVATLRPEGKLTPTDESLRHKFVNMESRYLYAAYGPDAVANCLFCTSEDPKSFLLYNLPELLAPHLVNLVLIGITTSTLLGSTKEQTAPPKGPHDNFSTRAKKAAAQWRYTASVAAVVLMAFDTYMLHSVDPMRNKTAKKIDDVMWTFWIMRTTRFFALGILDFCLSALIFLSGTNRAFVVGGRSPAERVLDASRNLLAVRSKMSAAGIIKNTAARDADMRKRSEFYWAQEVAVMSEVMQEREVLDGINDAVGSRLNLDNIQRDAEAYADSVVRPLLVQQAMNRGQQGQIRPNMVASPAVVEQLEGDKKVN
;
A
#
# COMPACT_ATOMS: atom_id res chain seq x y z
N MET A 1 3.58 -10.57 -28.00
CA MET A 1 2.42 -11.38 -27.53
C MET A 1 2.79 -12.52 -26.55
N PHE A 2 4.03 -12.65 -26.05
CA PHE A 2 4.46 -13.81 -25.24
C PHE A 2 4.15 -13.76 -23.73
N PHE A 3 3.66 -12.63 -23.21
CA PHE A 3 3.50 -12.42 -21.77
C PHE A 3 2.08 -12.70 -21.24
N GLY A 4 1.10 -12.88 -22.13
CA GLY A 4 -0.32 -13.08 -21.79
C GLY A 4 -0.59 -14.28 -20.86
N PRO A 5 -0.20 -15.51 -21.20
CA PRO A 5 -0.58 -16.69 -20.41
C PRO A 5 0.14 -16.79 -19.05
N LEU A 6 1.26 -16.09 -18.85
CA LEU A 6 2.03 -16.16 -17.61
C LEU A 6 1.70 -15.01 -16.63
N LEU A 7 1.34 -13.83 -17.14
CA LEU A 7 0.95 -12.68 -16.31
C LEU A 7 -0.53 -12.67 -15.94
N VAL A 8 -1.42 -13.11 -16.85
CA VAL A 8 -2.87 -13.05 -16.60
C VAL A 8 -3.28 -13.84 -15.34
N PRO A 9 -2.82 -15.09 -15.11
CA PRO A 9 -3.17 -15.82 -13.88
C PRO A 9 -2.66 -15.13 -12.61
N LYS A 10 -1.46 -14.53 -12.67
CA LYS A 10 -0.87 -13.79 -11.55
C LYS A 10 -1.64 -12.50 -11.24
N LEU A 11 -2.05 -11.76 -12.28
CA LEU A 11 -2.87 -10.56 -12.14
C LEU A 11 -4.25 -10.88 -11.57
N ILE A 12 -4.89 -11.96 -12.04
CA ILE A 12 -6.17 -12.43 -11.49
C ILE A 12 -6.01 -12.84 -10.02
N GLY A 13 -4.94 -13.58 -9.69
CA GLY A 13 -4.64 -13.96 -8.32
C GLY A 13 -4.40 -12.76 -7.40
N PHE A 14 -3.66 -11.75 -7.88
CA PHE A 14 -3.42 -10.50 -7.17
C PHE A 14 -4.72 -9.72 -6.94
N TYR A 15 -5.54 -9.56 -7.97
CA TYR A 15 -6.85 -8.90 -7.87
C TYR A 15 -7.77 -9.59 -6.86
N ARG A 16 -7.86 -10.94 -6.90
CA ARG A 16 -8.66 -11.72 -5.94
C ARG A 16 -8.16 -11.52 -4.51
N ARG A 17 -6.85 -11.50 -4.29
CA ARG A 17 -6.23 -11.23 -2.98
C ARG A 17 -6.57 -9.83 -2.47
N LEU A 18 -6.45 -8.80 -3.33
CA LEU A 18 -6.81 -7.43 -2.96
C LEU A 18 -8.28 -7.29 -2.58
N ARG A 19 -9.18 -7.93 -3.33
CA ARG A 19 -10.62 -7.91 -3.05
C ARG A 19 -10.98 -8.68 -1.78
N ALA A 20 -10.24 -9.74 -1.45
CA ALA A 20 -10.45 -10.53 -0.24
C ALA A 20 -9.79 -9.90 1.00
N ALA A 21 -8.82 -8.99 0.83
CA ALA A 21 -8.04 -8.39 1.92
C ALA A 21 -8.90 -7.72 3.03
N PRO A 22 -9.97 -6.96 2.72
CA PRO A 22 -10.82 -6.37 3.76
C PRO A 22 -11.52 -7.42 4.61
N ARG A 23 -12.07 -8.47 3.96
CA ARG A 23 -12.74 -9.60 4.65
C ARG A 23 -11.75 -10.40 5.48
N ALA A 24 -10.55 -10.66 4.95
CA ALA A 24 -9.50 -11.37 5.66
C ALA A 24 -8.99 -10.61 6.90
N ALA A 25 -9.12 -9.28 6.91
CA ALA A 25 -8.79 -8.43 8.04
C ALA A 25 -9.99 -8.17 8.99
N GLY A 26 -11.18 -8.73 8.71
CA GLY A 26 -12.39 -8.49 9.49
C GLY A 26 -12.90 -7.05 9.42
N LEU A 27 -12.55 -6.30 8.37
CA LEU A 27 -12.86 -4.89 8.24
C LEU A 27 -13.97 -4.65 7.22
N ALA A 28 -14.97 -3.87 7.63
CA ALA A 28 -16.04 -3.41 6.75
C ALA A 28 -15.57 -2.26 5.84
N VAL A 29 -16.18 -2.18 4.65
CA VAL A 29 -16.05 -1.03 3.76
C VAL A 29 -16.68 0.18 4.46
N SER A 30 -15.92 1.26 4.57
CA SER A 30 -16.30 2.46 5.33
C SER A 30 -16.28 3.67 4.39
N PRO A 31 -17.18 4.65 4.57
CA PRO A 31 -17.13 5.89 3.80
C PRO A 31 -15.77 6.58 3.98
N ALA A 32 -15.29 7.24 2.92
CA ALA A 32 -13.99 7.89 2.98
C ALA A 32 -14.03 9.11 3.93
N PRO A 33 -13.02 9.26 4.80
CA PRO A 33 -12.83 10.46 5.59
C PRO A 33 -12.70 11.72 4.73
N PRO A 34 -13.16 12.89 5.21
CA PRO A 34 -13.00 14.14 4.49
C PRO A 34 -11.52 14.49 4.24
N SER A 35 -10.61 14.07 5.12
CA SER A 35 -9.16 14.22 4.90
C SER A 35 -8.64 13.42 3.70
N ILE A 36 -9.13 12.19 3.50
CA ILE A 36 -8.75 11.35 2.35
C ILE A 36 -9.31 11.93 1.06
N TYR A 37 -10.55 12.43 1.08
CA TYR A 37 -11.12 13.14 -0.06
C TYR A 37 -10.27 14.35 -0.46
N ARG A 38 -9.86 15.19 0.50
CA ARG A 38 -8.99 16.35 0.23
C ARG A 38 -7.65 15.93 -0.38
N CYS A 39 -6.97 14.92 0.17
CA CYS A 39 -5.71 14.42 -0.40
C CYS A 39 -5.90 13.87 -1.82
N ALA A 40 -6.95 13.05 -2.02
CA ALA A 40 -7.25 12.45 -3.32
C ALA A 40 -7.65 13.51 -4.36
N GLN A 41 -8.46 14.50 -3.98
CA GLN A 41 -8.86 15.62 -4.83
C GLN A 41 -7.67 16.50 -5.20
N LEU A 42 -6.74 16.75 -4.26
CA LEU A 42 -5.53 17.51 -4.56
C LEU A 42 -4.68 16.79 -5.60
N LEU A 43 -4.37 15.51 -5.40
CA LEU A 43 -3.61 14.71 -6.36
C LEU A 43 -4.33 14.58 -7.70
N LEU A 44 -5.65 14.43 -7.68
CA LEU A 44 -6.46 14.39 -8.89
C LEU A 44 -6.39 15.73 -9.64
N GLY A 45 -6.48 16.86 -8.93
CA GLY A 45 -6.35 18.19 -9.51
C GLY A 45 -4.95 18.43 -10.10
N VAL A 46 -3.89 18.01 -9.41
CA VAL A 46 -2.51 18.07 -9.90
C VAL A 46 -2.34 17.17 -11.13
N GLY A 47 -2.88 15.96 -11.10
CA GLY A 47 -2.87 15.04 -12.24
C GLY A 47 -3.60 15.60 -13.46
N ILE A 48 -4.77 16.21 -13.26
CA ILE A 48 -5.52 16.92 -14.31
C ILE A 48 -4.70 18.09 -14.84
N PHE A 49 -4.08 18.88 -13.98
CA PHE A 49 -3.22 20.00 -14.38
C PHE A 49 -2.08 19.53 -15.28
N PHE A 50 -1.38 18.45 -14.91
CA PHE A 50 -0.32 17.90 -15.76
C PHE A 50 -0.86 17.31 -17.06
N LEU A 51 -2.01 16.63 -17.06
CA LEU A 51 -2.63 16.18 -18.31
C LEU A 51 -3.01 17.36 -19.21
N ILE A 52 -3.55 18.45 -18.66
CA ILE A 52 -3.85 19.67 -19.41
C ILE A 52 -2.54 20.27 -19.96
N ALA A 53 -1.49 20.34 -19.14
CA ALA A 53 -0.17 20.82 -19.57
C ALA A 53 0.49 19.95 -20.64
N SER A 54 0.07 18.70 -20.81
CA SER A 54 0.54 17.81 -21.88
C SER A 54 -0.03 18.18 -23.26
N PHE A 55 -1.13 18.95 -23.33
CA PHE A 55 -1.72 19.34 -24.61
C PHE A 55 -0.78 20.26 -25.40
N SER A 56 -0.79 20.07 -26.73
CA SER A 56 0.06 20.80 -27.66
C SER A 56 -0.18 22.32 -27.69
N SER A 57 -1.37 22.78 -27.29
CA SER A 57 -1.71 24.21 -27.24
C SER A 57 -0.95 24.99 -26.16
N LEU A 58 -0.43 24.32 -25.14
CA LEU A 58 0.35 24.93 -24.05
C LEU A 58 1.86 24.76 -24.23
N GLN A 59 2.28 24.21 -25.37
CA GLN A 59 3.69 24.04 -25.71
C GLN A 59 4.20 25.27 -26.44
N PRO A 60 5.49 25.61 -26.29
CA PRO A 60 6.07 26.68 -27.09
C PRO A 60 5.96 26.33 -28.57
N GLU A 61 5.71 27.36 -29.37
CA GLU A 61 5.49 27.22 -30.80
C GLU A 61 6.71 26.59 -31.49
N ASN A 62 6.48 25.61 -32.36
CA ASN A 62 7.53 25.10 -33.22
C ASN A 62 7.56 25.88 -34.54
N MET A 63 8.57 26.73 -34.70
CA MET A 63 8.76 27.59 -35.87
C MET A 63 8.71 26.86 -37.23
N PHE A 64 9.29 25.66 -37.31
CA PHE A 64 9.29 24.87 -38.54
C PHE A 64 7.91 24.29 -38.85
N TYR A 65 7.18 23.89 -37.80
CA TYR A 65 5.82 23.37 -37.94
C TYR A 65 4.83 24.48 -38.30
N SER A 66 4.91 25.65 -37.65
CA SER A 66 4.04 26.79 -37.96
C SER A 66 4.24 27.31 -39.37
N THR A 67 5.49 27.36 -39.85
CA THR A 67 5.81 27.81 -41.22
C THR A 67 5.75 26.68 -42.26
N GLN A 68 5.42 25.45 -41.86
CA GLN A 68 5.43 24.25 -42.72
C GLN A 68 6.74 24.12 -43.52
N SER A 69 7.86 24.40 -42.88
CA SER A 69 9.18 24.47 -43.51
C SER A 69 10.05 23.29 -43.11
N ARG A 70 10.78 22.72 -44.08
CA ARG A 70 11.80 21.69 -43.82
C ARG A 70 12.99 22.26 -43.03
N LEU A 71 13.68 21.41 -42.29
CA LEU A 71 14.84 21.82 -41.48
C LEU A 71 16.01 22.40 -42.29
N GLN A 72 16.09 22.08 -43.59
CA GLN A 72 17.14 22.52 -44.53
C GLN A 72 16.83 23.84 -45.26
N ILE A 73 15.72 24.52 -44.93
CA ILE A 73 15.31 25.78 -45.57
C ILE A 73 16.37 26.89 -45.36
N PRO A 74 16.69 27.77 -46.34
CA PRO A 74 17.58 28.91 -46.10
C PRO A 74 17.09 29.81 -44.95
N THR A 75 17.98 30.26 -44.07
CA THR A 75 17.63 30.99 -42.83
C THR A 75 16.75 32.21 -43.12
N ASP A 76 17.11 33.04 -44.11
CA ASP A 76 16.32 34.24 -44.44
C ASP A 76 14.90 33.90 -44.92
N THR A 77 14.73 32.82 -45.69
CA THR A 77 13.40 32.43 -46.15
C THR A 77 12.52 31.89 -45.02
N LEU A 78 13.11 31.21 -44.02
CA LEU A 78 12.40 30.83 -42.80
C LEU A 78 11.93 32.07 -42.04
N PHE A 79 12.83 33.00 -41.72
CA PHE A 79 12.46 34.17 -40.91
C PHE A 79 11.56 35.16 -41.65
N ASN A 80 11.63 35.24 -42.98
CA ASN A 80 10.63 35.98 -43.76
C ASN A 80 9.23 35.35 -43.61
N ARG A 81 9.11 34.01 -43.61
CA ARG A 81 7.83 33.33 -43.33
C ARG A 81 7.38 33.53 -41.89
N VAL A 82 8.30 33.48 -40.92
CA VAL A 82 7.97 33.75 -39.52
C VAL A 82 7.44 35.17 -39.36
N ALA A 83 8.09 36.16 -39.97
CA ALA A 83 7.63 37.54 -39.96
C ALA A 83 6.19 37.67 -40.46
N THR A 84 5.79 36.93 -41.51
CA THR A 84 4.38 36.93 -41.98
C THR A 84 3.37 36.34 -40.99
N LEU A 85 3.81 35.51 -40.05
CA LEU A 85 2.96 34.93 -39.00
C LEU A 85 2.91 35.80 -37.73
N ARG A 86 3.83 36.76 -37.58
CA ARG A 86 3.90 37.63 -36.40
C ARG A 86 3.01 38.87 -36.53
N PRO A 87 2.51 39.41 -35.41
CA PRO A 87 1.83 40.71 -35.41
C PRO A 87 2.74 41.79 -36.01
N GLU A 88 2.19 42.67 -36.84
CA GLU A 88 2.89 43.77 -37.52
C GLU A 88 4.00 43.37 -38.51
N GLY A 89 4.15 42.08 -38.85
CA GLY A 89 5.20 41.64 -39.78
C GLY A 89 6.62 41.75 -39.20
N LYS A 90 6.77 41.88 -37.88
CA LYS A 90 8.06 42.08 -37.21
C LYS A 90 8.48 40.82 -36.45
N LEU A 91 9.78 40.54 -36.47
CA LEU A 91 10.37 39.45 -35.70
C LEU A 91 10.34 39.81 -34.20
N THR A 92 10.04 38.82 -33.36
CA THR A 92 10.17 38.97 -31.90
C THR A 92 11.65 38.97 -31.50
N PRO A 93 12.05 39.51 -30.34
CA PRO A 93 13.45 39.48 -29.90
C PRO A 93 14.00 38.05 -29.81
N THR A 94 13.15 37.08 -29.44
CA THR A 94 13.51 35.66 -29.48
C THR A 94 13.73 35.16 -30.91
N ASP A 95 12.91 35.56 -31.88
CA ASP A 95 13.11 35.18 -33.28
C ASP A 95 14.41 35.78 -33.85
N GLU A 96 14.73 37.03 -33.50
CA GLU A 96 15.99 37.68 -33.90
C GLU A 96 17.21 36.94 -33.33
N SER A 97 17.18 36.56 -32.05
CA SER A 97 18.25 35.77 -31.44
C SER A 97 18.43 34.41 -32.14
N LEU A 98 17.33 33.73 -32.48
CA LEU A 98 17.36 32.47 -33.22
C LEU A 98 17.90 32.65 -34.63
N ARG A 99 17.58 33.77 -35.30
CA ARG A 99 18.09 34.08 -36.65
C ARG A 99 19.61 34.14 -36.67
N HIS A 100 20.22 34.77 -35.66
CA HIS A 100 21.67 34.82 -35.53
C HIS A 100 22.31 33.46 -35.21
N LYS A 101 21.57 32.54 -34.58
CA LYS A 101 22.07 31.19 -34.20
C LYS A 101 21.87 30.14 -35.30
N PHE A 102 20.89 30.31 -36.21
CA PHE A 102 20.55 29.36 -37.27
C PHE A 102 21.47 29.39 -38.50
N VAL A 103 22.67 29.98 -38.38
CA VAL A 103 23.70 29.99 -39.44
C VAL A 103 24.18 28.58 -39.75
N ASN A 104 24.30 27.73 -38.74
CA ASN A 104 24.76 26.34 -38.89
C ASN A 104 23.57 25.36 -38.94
N MET A 105 23.70 24.27 -39.69
CA MET A 105 22.68 23.20 -39.66
C MET A 105 22.62 22.51 -38.29
N GLU A 106 23.75 22.45 -37.58
CA GLU A 106 23.84 21.83 -36.26
C GLU A 106 22.98 22.53 -35.21
N SER A 107 22.91 23.87 -35.23
CA SER A 107 22.07 24.61 -34.30
C SER A 107 20.57 24.36 -34.52
N ARG A 108 20.18 24.01 -35.75
CA ARG A 108 18.79 23.61 -36.06
C ARG A 108 18.47 22.20 -35.58
N TYR A 109 19.44 21.29 -35.62
CA TYR A 109 19.30 19.98 -35.00
C TYR A 109 19.18 20.10 -33.47
N LEU A 110 20.01 20.96 -32.87
CA LEU A 110 19.96 21.28 -31.44
C LEU A 110 18.62 21.94 -31.05
N TYR A 111 18.06 22.80 -31.90
CA TYR A 111 16.71 23.34 -31.72
C TYR A 111 15.64 22.24 -31.64
N ALA A 112 15.71 21.23 -32.51
CA ALA A 112 14.76 20.11 -32.48
C ALA A 112 14.92 19.24 -31.21
N ALA A 113 16.15 19.12 -30.70
CA ALA A 113 16.47 18.33 -29.51
C ALA A 113 16.13 19.04 -28.19
N TYR A 114 16.51 20.31 -28.05
CA TYR A 114 16.52 21.07 -26.80
C TYR A 114 15.53 22.24 -26.77
N GLY A 115 14.89 22.57 -27.88
CA GLY A 115 13.83 23.57 -27.95
C GLY A 115 14.31 25.00 -28.27
N PRO A 116 13.35 25.94 -28.39
CA PRO A 116 13.62 27.32 -28.78
C PRO A 116 14.41 28.11 -27.74
N ASP A 117 14.04 28.02 -26.46
CA ASP A 117 14.63 28.83 -25.39
C ASP A 117 16.13 28.56 -25.21
N ALA A 118 16.52 27.28 -25.20
CA ALA A 118 17.91 26.86 -25.07
C ALA A 118 18.82 27.38 -26.19
N VAL A 119 18.29 27.49 -27.41
CA VAL A 119 19.08 27.99 -28.56
C VAL A 119 19.07 29.52 -28.62
N ALA A 120 17.97 30.14 -28.23
CA ALA A 120 17.78 31.59 -28.25
C ALA A 120 18.59 32.30 -27.13
N ASN A 121 18.42 31.85 -25.89
CA ASN A 121 18.79 32.59 -24.69
C ASN A 121 20.04 32.06 -23.98
N CYS A 122 20.56 30.88 -24.35
CA CYS A 122 21.73 30.34 -23.68
C CYS A 122 23.02 31.08 -24.08
N LEU A 123 23.67 31.69 -23.08
CA LEU A 123 24.90 32.48 -23.25
C LEU A 123 26.17 31.63 -23.36
N PHE A 124 26.21 30.45 -22.73
CA PHE A 124 27.39 29.58 -22.66
C PHE A 124 27.31 28.34 -23.56
N CYS A 125 26.17 28.13 -24.23
CA CYS A 125 25.97 26.95 -25.07
C CYS A 125 26.67 27.10 -26.42
N THR A 126 27.35 26.04 -26.85
CA THR A 126 28.08 25.97 -28.12
C THR A 126 27.66 24.74 -28.92
N SER A 127 27.65 24.82 -30.25
CA SER A 127 27.24 23.69 -31.10
C SER A 127 28.18 22.49 -31.01
N GLU A 128 29.44 22.72 -30.63
CA GLU A 128 30.47 21.70 -30.47
C GLU A 128 30.26 20.82 -29.23
N ASP A 129 29.67 21.37 -28.15
CA ASP A 129 29.31 20.61 -26.95
C ASP A 129 27.80 20.60 -26.73
N PRO A 130 27.07 19.59 -27.26
CA PRO A 130 25.63 19.47 -27.05
C PRO A 130 25.20 19.33 -25.59
N LYS A 131 26.11 18.94 -24.68
CA LYS A 131 25.78 18.78 -23.25
C LYS A 131 25.58 20.13 -22.57
N SER A 132 26.17 21.20 -23.10
CA SER A 132 25.95 22.57 -22.62
C SER A 132 24.46 22.94 -22.66
N PHE A 133 23.75 22.57 -23.74
CA PHE A 133 22.30 22.78 -23.86
C PHE A 133 21.47 21.92 -22.90
N LEU A 134 21.90 20.69 -22.61
CA LEU A 134 21.28 19.84 -21.60
C LEU A 134 21.37 20.48 -20.20
N LEU A 135 22.54 21.01 -19.85
CA LEU A 135 22.76 21.67 -18.56
C LEU A 135 21.90 22.92 -18.40
N TYR A 136 21.75 23.73 -19.47
CA TYR A 136 20.85 24.87 -19.47
C TYR A 136 19.38 24.47 -19.25
N ASN A 137 18.93 23.40 -19.89
CA ASN A 137 17.54 22.92 -19.78
C ASN A 137 17.23 22.12 -18.52
N LEU A 138 18.25 21.75 -17.73
CA LEU A 138 18.08 20.90 -16.55
C LEU A 138 17.08 21.49 -15.51
N PRO A 139 17.07 22.80 -15.22
CA PRO A 139 16.10 23.37 -14.30
C PRO A 139 14.65 23.24 -14.82
N GLU A 140 14.40 23.52 -16.10
CA GLU A 140 13.05 23.38 -16.69
C GLU A 140 12.60 21.91 -16.74
N LEU A 141 13.56 20.99 -16.98
CA LEU A 141 13.34 19.55 -16.94
C LEU A 141 12.95 19.06 -15.55
N LEU A 142 13.71 19.45 -14.52
CA LEU A 142 13.56 18.94 -13.15
C LEU A 142 12.47 19.64 -12.34
N ALA A 143 12.17 20.92 -12.63
CA ALA A 143 11.16 21.70 -11.92
C ALA A 143 9.81 20.97 -11.74
N PRO A 144 9.15 20.44 -12.79
CA PRO A 144 7.86 19.75 -12.62
C PRO A 144 7.97 18.48 -11.77
N HIS A 145 9.09 17.75 -11.83
CA HIS A 145 9.33 16.57 -11.00
C HIS A 145 9.50 16.94 -9.53
N LEU A 146 10.28 17.99 -9.23
CA LEU A 146 10.50 18.47 -7.87
C LEU A 146 9.21 19.02 -7.26
N VAL A 147 8.45 19.81 -8.03
CA VAL A 147 7.12 20.30 -7.62
C VAL A 147 6.19 19.11 -7.33
N ASN A 148 6.14 18.10 -8.20
CA ASN A 148 5.30 16.94 -7.95
C ASN A 148 5.75 16.14 -6.72
N LEU A 149 7.06 15.95 -6.53
CA LEU A 149 7.61 15.27 -5.37
C LEU A 149 7.23 15.99 -4.06
N VAL A 150 7.25 17.33 -4.05
CA VAL A 150 6.79 18.13 -2.91
C VAL A 150 5.29 17.96 -2.68
N LEU A 151 4.46 17.96 -3.73
CA LEU A 151 3.01 17.76 -3.63
C LEU A 151 2.65 16.35 -3.13
N ILE A 152 3.33 15.31 -3.60
CA ILE A 152 3.26 13.95 -3.05
C ILE A 152 3.68 13.97 -1.58
N GLY A 153 4.76 14.67 -1.24
CA GLY A 153 5.23 14.85 0.13
C GLY A 153 4.18 15.49 1.05
N ILE A 154 3.48 16.52 0.57
CA ILE A 154 2.43 17.22 1.32
C ILE A 154 1.19 16.32 1.49
N THR A 155 0.72 15.70 0.40
CA THR A 155 -0.51 14.88 0.39
C THR A 155 -0.39 13.59 1.20
N THR A 156 0.81 13.02 1.26
CA THR A 156 1.11 11.83 2.07
C THR A 156 1.54 12.17 3.50
N SER A 157 1.80 13.45 3.81
CA SER A 157 2.14 13.89 5.16
C SER A 157 0.90 14.03 6.05
N THR A 158 1.15 14.18 7.35
CA THR A 158 0.10 14.41 8.35
C THR A 158 -0.50 15.82 8.30
N LEU A 159 0.03 16.75 7.47
CA LEU A 159 -0.41 18.15 7.44
C LEU A 159 -1.88 18.30 7.06
N LEU A 160 -2.34 17.64 5.98
CA LEU A 160 -3.74 17.72 5.52
C LEU A 160 -4.72 16.93 6.40
N GLY A 161 -4.20 16.13 7.34
CA GLY A 161 -4.96 15.38 8.34
C GLY A 161 -5.05 16.08 9.70
N SER A 162 -4.45 17.26 9.88
CA SER A 162 -4.47 18.02 11.12
C SER A 162 -5.59 19.06 11.13
N THR A 163 -6.85 18.62 11.07
CA THR A 163 -7.92 19.41 11.65
C THR A 163 -7.94 19.11 13.14
N LYS A 164 -7.79 20.15 13.98
CA LYS A 164 -7.95 20.12 15.44
C LYS A 164 -9.33 19.53 15.78
N GLU A 165 -9.41 18.22 15.91
CA GLU A 165 -10.52 17.54 16.59
C GLU A 165 -9.93 17.02 17.90
N GLN A 166 -9.65 17.98 18.78
CA GLN A 166 -8.92 17.78 20.03
C GLN A 166 -9.67 18.51 21.14
N THR A 167 -10.96 18.22 21.29
CA THR A 167 -11.79 18.61 22.44
C THR A 167 -12.79 17.53 22.86
N ALA A 168 -12.82 16.37 22.21
CA ALA A 168 -13.65 15.25 22.65
C ALA A 168 -12.78 14.14 23.25
N PRO A 169 -13.06 13.68 24.49
CA PRO A 169 -12.43 12.47 25.01
C PRO A 169 -12.79 11.27 24.09
N PRO A 170 -11.88 10.29 23.93
CA PRO A 170 -12.13 9.13 23.08
C PRO A 170 -13.37 8.38 23.58
N LYS A 171 -14.47 8.39 22.81
CA LYS A 171 -15.67 7.61 23.10
C LYS A 171 -15.47 6.20 22.56
N GLY A 172 -14.64 5.43 23.29
CA GLY A 172 -14.54 3.99 23.12
C GLY A 172 -13.60 3.51 22.01
N PRO A 173 -13.58 2.18 21.73
CA PRO A 173 -12.57 1.53 20.89
C PRO A 173 -12.65 1.87 19.39
N HIS A 174 -13.66 2.66 18.96
CA HIS A 174 -14.02 2.87 17.56
C HIS A 174 -13.69 4.26 16.98
N ASP A 175 -13.19 5.20 17.78
CA ASP A 175 -13.03 6.61 17.37
C ASP A 175 -11.66 6.96 16.75
N ASN A 176 -11.13 6.08 15.88
CA ASN A 176 -9.80 6.24 15.27
C ASN A 176 -9.83 6.63 13.78
N PHE A 177 -10.92 7.23 13.30
CA PHE A 177 -11.14 7.52 11.88
C PHE A 177 -10.08 8.48 11.28
N SER A 178 -9.72 9.53 12.01
CA SER A 178 -8.67 10.49 11.61
C SER A 178 -7.28 9.83 11.59
N THR A 179 -6.99 8.95 12.54
CA THR A 179 -5.75 8.16 12.62
C THR A 179 -5.62 7.19 11.45
N ARG A 180 -6.72 6.56 11.02
CA ARG A 180 -6.74 5.69 9.83
C ARG A 180 -6.45 6.47 8.56
N ALA A 181 -7.04 7.64 8.38
CA ALA A 181 -6.78 8.49 7.22
C ALA A 181 -5.30 8.86 7.07
N LYS A 182 -4.68 9.25 8.18
CA LYS A 182 -3.24 9.58 8.23
C LYS A 182 -2.39 8.39 7.83
N LYS A 183 -2.67 7.21 8.38
CA LYS A 183 -1.95 5.97 8.04
C LYS A 183 -2.17 5.54 6.59
N ALA A 184 -3.37 5.77 6.03
CA ALA A 184 -3.73 5.44 4.66
C ALA A 184 -2.91 6.19 3.61
N ALA A 185 -2.68 7.48 3.85
CA ALA A 185 -1.85 8.29 2.96
C ALA A 185 -0.35 8.07 3.24
N ALA A 186 0.04 7.93 4.51
CA ALA A 186 1.44 7.78 4.90
C ALA A 186 2.08 6.48 4.39
N GLN A 187 1.34 5.37 4.30
CA GLN A 187 1.90 4.10 3.81
C GLN A 187 2.41 4.20 2.36
N TRP A 188 1.85 5.09 1.56
CA TRP A 188 2.25 5.28 0.15
C TRP A 188 3.39 6.28 -0.02
N ARG A 189 3.78 6.99 1.05
CA ARG A 189 4.83 8.03 0.98
C ARG A 189 6.12 7.49 0.39
N TYR A 190 6.66 6.43 0.96
CA TYR A 190 7.94 5.86 0.50
C TYR A 190 7.85 5.41 -0.96
N THR A 191 6.84 4.61 -1.30
CA THR A 191 6.68 4.09 -2.66
C THR A 191 6.44 5.18 -3.69
N ALA A 192 5.64 6.21 -3.35
CA ALA A 192 5.34 7.31 -4.25
C ALA A 192 6.54 8.24 -4.44
N SER A 193 7.28 8.55 -3.36
CA SER A 193 8.51 9.34 -3.46
C SER A 193 9.58 8.61 -4.28
N VAL A 194 9.76 7.30 -4.07
CA VAL A 194 10.69 6.50 -4.89
C VAL A 194 10.23 6.49 -6.35
N ALA A 195 8.95 6.27 -6.63
CA ALA A 195 8.43 6.29 -8.00
C ALA A 195 8.65 7.64 -8.70
N ALA A 196 8.43 8.76 -8.00
CA ALA A 196 8.67 10.09 -8.54
C ALA A 196 10.16 10.34 -8.82
N VAL A 197 11.06 9.93 -7.92
CA VAL A 197 12.52 10.04 -8.13
C VAL A 197 12.98 9.17 -9.30
N VAL A 198 12.45 7.95 -9.42
CA VAL A 198 12.75 7.06 -10.55
C VAL A 198 12.26 7.66 -11.86
N LEU A 199 11.07 8.25 -11.88
CA LEU A 199 10.53 8.91 -13.07
C LEU A 199 11.38 10.12 -13.49
N MET A 200 11.82 10.93 -12.51
CA MET A 200 12.74 12.06 -12.73
C MET A 200 14.09 11.60 -13.29
N ALA A 201 14.69 10.55 -12.72
CA ALA A 201 15.94 9.98 -13.19
C ALA A 201 15.80 9.39 -14.61
N PHE A 202 14.67 8.73 -14.88
CA PHE A 202 14.36 8.17 -16.18
C PHE A 202 14.20 9.26 -17.25
N ASP A 203 13.49 10.35 -16.95
CA ASP A 203 13.32 11.49 -17.87
C ASP A 203 14.67 12.17 -18.17
N THR A 204 15.50 12.36 -17.14
CA THR A 204 16.86 12.91 -17.31
C THR A 204 17.74 11.98 -18.16
N TYR A 205 17.69 10.67 -17.91
CA TYR A 205 18.40 9.68 -18.70
C TYR A 205 17.94 9.68 -20.16
N MET A 206 16.63 9.74 -20.39
CA MET A 206 16.05 9.79 -21.73
C MET A 206 16.59 10.99 -22.50
N LEU A 207 16.56 12.21 -21.93
CA LEU A 207 17.08 13.40 -22.60
C LEU A 207 18.61 13.34 -22.79
N HIS A 208 19.36 12.85 -21.81
CA HIS A 208 20.81 12.67 -21.91
C HIS A 208 21.20 11.67 -23.02
N SER A 209 20.38 10.65 -23.26
CA SER A 209 20.63 9.63 -24.28
C SER A 209 20.29 10.06 -25.72
N VAL A 210 19.74 11.27 -25.90
CA VAL A 210 19.37 11.79 -27.22
C VAL A 210 20.62 12.18 -27.99
N ASP A 211 20.79 11.62 -29.19
CA ASP A 211 21.73 12.14 -30.17
C ASP A 211 21.07 13.31 -30.95
N PRO A 212 21.53 14.56 -30.78
CA PRO A 212 20.98 15.70 -31.52
C PRO A 212 21.17 15.57 -33.03
N MET A 213 22.22 14.86 -33.47
CA MET A 213 22.57 14.71 -34.88
C MET A 213 21.70 13.67 -35.61
N ARG A 214 20.79 13.00 -34.91
CA ARG A 214 19.84 12.02 -35.48
C ARG A 214 19.00 12.59 -36.62
N ASN A 215 18.70 13.89 -36.58
CA ASN A 215 17.88 14.56 -37.59
C ASN A 215 18.64 14.92 -38.89
N LYS A 216 19.92 14.53 -39.03
CA LYS A 216 20.73 14.78 -40.25
C LYS A 216 20.12 14.16 -41.51
N THR A 217 19.49 13.00 -41.38
CA THR A 217 18.95 12.25 -42.52
C THR A 217 17.50 12.63 -42.86
N ALA A 218 16.83 13.38 -41.98
CA ALA A 218 15.43 13.78 -42.17
C ALA A 218 15.31 14.83 -43.29
N LYS A 219 14.50 14.50 -44.31
CA LYS A 219 14.27 15.39 -45.48
C LYS A 219 12.90 16.06 -45.41
N LYS A 220 11.90 15.40 -44.84
CA LYS A 220 10.56 15.95 -44.61
C LYS A 220 10.41 16.43 -43.18
N ILE A 221 9.40 17.27 -42.94
CA ILE A 221 9.11 17.78 -41.61
C ILE A 221 8.61 16.69 -40.65
N ASP A 222 7.84 15.73 -41.18
CA ASP A 222 7.28 14.60 -40.41
C ASP A 222 8.34 13.56 -40.04
N ASP A 223 9.46 13.52 -40.79
CA ASP A 223 10.59 12.63 -40.51
C ASP A 223 11.47 13.18 -39.37
N VAL A 224 11.31 14.46 -38.99
CA VAL A 224 12.11 15.10 -37.94
C VAL A 224 11.61 14.65 -36.57
N MET A 225 12.52 14.16 -35.75
CA MET A 225 12.22 13.90 -34.35
C MET A 225 12.30 15.19 -33.54
N TRP A 226 11.12 15.74 -33.23
CA TRP A 226 10.91 16.90 -32.36
C TRP A 226 11.01 16.53 -30.88
N THR A 227 12.21 16.10 -30.49
CA THR A 227 12.46 15.48 -29.18
C THR A 227 12.05 16.37 -28.01
N PHE A 228 12.30 17.68 -28.07
CA PHE A 228 11.90 18.62 -27.02
C PHE A 228 10.40 18.57 -26.71
N TRP A 229 9.55 18.64 -27.74
CA TRP A 229 8.09 18.62 -27.60
C TRP A 229 7.58 17.25 -27.17
N ILE A 230 8.14 16.18 -27.73
CA ILE A 230 7.80 14.80 -27.35
C ILE A 230 8.11 14.57 -25.87
N MET A 231 9.34 14.88 -25.43
CA MET A 231 9.75 14.71 -24.03
C MET A 231 8.92 15.55 -23.06
N ARG A 232 8.58 16.79 -23.43
CA ARG A 232 7.68 17.64 -22.63
C ARG A 232 6.30 17.00 -22.46
N THR A 233 5.74 16.47 -23.54
CA THR A 233 4.42 15.81 -23.54
C THR A 233 4.43 14.55 -22.68
N THR A 234 5.42 13.68 -22.90
CA THR A 234 5.55 12.40 -22.18
C THR A 234 5.82 12.62 -20.69
N ARG A 235 6.61 13.63 -20.32
CA ARG A 235 6.85 14.03 -18.92
C ARG A 235 5.57 14.36 -18.19
N PHE A 236 4.80 15.32 -18.70
CA PHE A 236 3.57 15.76 -18.06
C PHE A 236 2.51 14.64 -18.04
N PHE A 237 2.42 13.86 -19.12
CA PHE A 237 1.56 12.69 -19.16
C PHE A 237 1.93 11.65 -18.09
N ALA A 238 3.21 11.33 -17.95
CA ALA A 238 3.69 10.35 -16.98
C ALA A 238 3.49 10.83 -15.53
N LEU A 239 3.75 12.11 -15.24
CA LEU A 239 3.46 12.73 -13.94
C LEU A 239 1.96 12.67 -13.63
N GLY A 240 1.12 13.03 -14.59
CA GLY A 240 -0.33 12.95 -14.44
C GLY A 240 -0.81 11.54 -14.10
N ILE A 241 -0.33 10.52 -14.82
CA ILE A 241 -0.66 9.12 -14.53
C ILE A 241 -0.23 8.72 -13.11
N LEU A 242 0.98 9.08 -12.70
CA LEU A 242 1.48 8.77 -11.36
C LEU A 242 0.54 9.34 -10.29
N ASP A 243 0.10 10.58 -10.45
CA ASP A 243 -0.77 11.26 -9.49
C ASP A 243 -2.19 10.69 -9.49
N PHE A 244 -2.74 10.32 -10.65
CA PHE A 244 -4.02 9.60 -10.72
C PHE A 244 -3.95 8.23 -10.04
N CYS A 245 -2.89 7.46 -10.30
CA CYS A 245 -2.68 6.17 -9.66
C CYS A 245 -2.56 6.34 -8.14
N LEU A 246 -1.78 7.31 -7.68
CA LEU A 246 -1.62 7.57 -6.25
C LEU A 246 -2.93 8.03 -5.59
N SER A 247 -3.69 8.91 -6.24
CA SER A 247 -5.01 9.35 -5.80
C SER A 247 -5.96 8.15 -5.62
N ALA A 248 -6.01 7.26 -6.62
CA ALA A 248 -6.81 6.04 -6.57
C ALA A 248 -6.36 5.10 -5.44
N LEU A 249 -5.06 4.90 -5.27
CA LEU A 249 -4.51 4.06 -4.20
C LEU A 249 -4.84 4.59 -2.80
N ILE A 250 -4.69 5.89 -2.58
CA ILE A 250 -5.04 6.56 -1.32
C ILE A 250 -6.54 6.42 -1.04
N PHE A 251 -7.40 6.63 -2.05
CA PHE A 251 -8.84 6.48 -1.91
C PHE A 251 -9.26 5.04 -1.58
N LEU A 252 -8.69 4.05 -2.28
CA LEU A 252 -8.99 2.63 -2.05
C LEU A 252 -8.52 2.15 -0.67
N SER A 253 -7.33 2.58 -0.26
CA SER A 253 -6.76 2.32 1.07
C SER A 253 -7.61 2.95 2.16
N GLY A 254 -8.02 4.20 1.93
CA GLY A 254 -8.82 4.98 2.83
C GLY A 254 -10.20 4.39 3.10
N THR A 255 -10.82 3.80 2.09
CA THR A 255 -12.18 3.21 2.16
C THR A 255 -12.20 1.73 2.58
N ASN A 256 -11.04 1.12 2.89
CA ASN A 256 -10.90 -0.33 3.10
C ASN A 256 -11.39 -1.17 1.91
N ARG A 257 -11.30 -0.65 0.68
CA ARG A 257 -11.67 -1.42 -0.52
C ARG A 257 -10.51 -2.26 -1.04
N ALA A 258 -9.29 -1.76 -0.91
CA ALA A 258 -8.04 -2.46 -1.17
C ALA A 258 -6.91 -1.87 -0.30
N PHE A 259 -5.78 -2.55 -0.15
CA PHE A 259 -4.59 -2.05 0.58
C PHE A 259 -4.92 -1.54 2.00
N VAL A 260 -5.52 -2.45 2.77
CA VAL A 260 -6.08 -2.18 4.09
C VAL A 260 -5.01 -1.64 5.04
N VAL A 261 -5.29 -0.45 5.57
CA VAL A 261 -4.41 0.31 6.46
C VAL A 261 -4.34 -0.38 7.81
N GLY A 262 -3.13 -0.82 8.20
CA GLY A 262 -2.96 -1.56 9.45
C GLY A 262 -3.48 -2.99 9.38
N GLY A 263 -3.49 -3.62 8.19
CA GLY A 263 -3.55 -5.07 8.11
C GLY A 263 -2.38 -5.63 8.92
N ARG A 264 -2.68 -6.09 10.16
CA ARG A 264 -1.69 -6.66 11.08
C ARG A 264 -0.77 -7.57 10.29
N SER A 265 0.53 -7.39 10.47
CA SER A 265 1.49 -8.27 9.80
C SER A 265 1.16 -9.73 10.14
N PRO A 266 1.43 -10.72 9.26
CA PRO A 266 1.20 -12.12 9.60
C PRO A 266 1.82 -12.50 10.96
N ALA A 267 3.01 -11.95 11.25
CA ALA A 267 3.66 -12.09 12.55
C ALA A 267 2.85 -11.48 13.70
N GLU A 268 2.35 -10.27 13.55
CA GLU A 268 1.52 -9.59 14.56
C GLU A 268 0.19 -10.30 14.80
N ARG A 269 -0.42 -10.89 13.76
CA ARG A 269 -1.61 -11.75 13.90
C ARG A 269 -1.32 -13.00 14.72
N VAL A 270 -0.18 -13.65 14.46
CA VAL A 270 0.26 -14.83 15.20
C VAL A 270 0.59 -14.46 16.65
N LEU A 271 1.24 -13.32 16.88
CA LEU A 271 1.55 -12.82 18.22
C LEU A 271 0.28 -12.51 19.03
N ASP A 272 -0.71 -11.85 18.43
CA ASP A 272 -1.99 -11.58 19.11
C ASP A 272 -2.77 -12.87 19.40
N ALA A 273 -2.82 -13.80 18.44
CA ALA A 273 -3.44 -15.11 18.65
C ALA A 273 -2.73 -15.89 19.77
N SER A 274 -1.39 -15.85 19.81
CA SER A 274 -0.58 -16.47 20.86
C SER A 274 -0.85 -15.83 22.23
N ARG A 275 -0.92 -14.49 22.31
CA ARG A 275 -1.28 -13.78 23.55
C ARG A 275 -2.67 -14.15 24.04
N ASN A 276 -3.65 -14.21 23.14
CA ASN A 276 -5.01 -14.62 23.48
C ASN A 276 -5.04 -16.07 23.96
N LEU A 277 -4.33 -16.98 23.28
CA LEU A 277 -4.19 -18.38 23.70
C LEU A 277 -3.52 -18.51 25.08
N LEU A 278 -2.48 -17.73 25.36
CA LEU A 278 -1.83 -17.70 26.66
C LEU A 278 -2.79 -17.21 27.76
N ALA A 279 -3.57 -16.16 27.49
CA ALA A 279 -4.58 -15.68 28.41
C ALA A 279 -5.65 -16.75 28.70
N VAL A 280 -6.17 -17.42 27.67
CA VAL A 280 -7.13 -18.52 27.83
C VAL A 280 -6.51 -19.70 28.59
N ARG A 281 -5.27 -20.09 28.27
CA ARG A 281 -4.54 -21.15 28.97
C ARG A 281 -4.36 -20.82 30.45
N SER A 282 -4.00 -19.58 30.79
CA SER A 282 -3.83 -19.16 32.19
C SER A 282 -5.14 -19.27 32.98
N LYS A 283 -6.26 -18.83 32.38
CA LYS A 283 -7.59 -18.94 32.98
C LYS A 283 -8.02 -20.39 33.14
N MET A 284 -7.78 -21.23 32.14
CA MET A 284 -8.10 -22.66 32.18
C MET A 284 -7.25 -23.39 33.25
N SER A 285 -5.97 -23.06 33.37
CA SER A 285 -5.09 -23.61 34.40
C SER A 285 -5.55 -23.20 35.80
N ALA A 286 -5.90 -21.93 36.00
CA ALA A 286 -6.42 -21.44 37.27
C ALA A 286 -7.75 -22.13 37.64
N ALA A 287 -8.68 -22.22 36.69
CA ALA A 287 -9.94 -22.95 36.87
C ALA A 287 -9.71 -24.42 37.20
N GLY A 288 -8.74 -25.07 36.55
CA GLY A 288 -8.35 -26.45 36.83
C GLY A 288 -7.80 -26.63 38.25
N ILE A 289 -6.93 -25.71 38.71
CA ILE A 289 -6.41 -25.71 40.08
C ILE A 289 -7.54 -25.53 41.09
N ILE A 290 -8.43 -24.56 40.87
CA ILE A 290 -9.58 -24.30 41.75
C ILE A 290 -10.47 -25.55 41.83
N LYS A 291 -10.82 -26.15 40.68
CA LYS A 291 -11.66 -27.36 40.64
C LYS A 291 -10.99 -28.54 41.34
N ASN A 292 -9.69 -28.74 41.14
CA ASN A 292 -8.95 -29.80 41.81
C ASN A 292 -8.86 -29.58 43.33
N THR A 293 -8.64 -28.34 43.75
CA THR A 293 -8.58 -27.94 45.17
C THR A 293 -9.94 -28.13 45.84
N ALA A 294 -11.02 -27.65 45.21
CA ALA A 294 -12.38 -27.83 45.70
C ALA A 294 -12.79 -29.31 45.78
N ALA A 295 -12.33 -30.15 44.84
CA ALA A 295 -12.59 -31.58 44.88
C ALA A 295 -11.79 -32.31 45.99
N ARG A 296 -10.62 -31.80 46.38
CA ARG A 296 -9.75 -32.43 47.39
C ARG A 296 -10.08 -31.98 48.82
N ASP A 297 -10.45 -30.74 49.01
CA ASP A 297 -10.85 -30.19 50.33
C ASP A 297 -12.28 -30.60 50.69
N ALA A 298 -12.49 -31.11 51.90
CA ALA A 298 -13.80 -31.63 52.32
C ALA A 298 -14.87 -30.55 52.55
N ASP A 299 -14.48 -29.37 53.06
CA ASP A 299 -15.41 -28.26 53.30
C ASP A 299 -15.81 -27.60 51.97
N MET A 300 -14.83 -27.33 51.10
CA MET A 300 -15.10 -26.74 49.78
C MET A 300 -15.93 -27.66 48.88
N ARG A 301 -15.70 -28.98 48.94
CA ARG A 301 -16.52 -29.95 48.21
C ARG A 301 -17.98 -29.90 48.68
N LYS A 302 -18.21 -29.94 49.99
CA LYS A 302 -19.56 -29.88 50.57
C LYS A 302 -20.29 -28.60 50.20
N ARG A 303 -19.60 -27.45 50.23
CA ARG A 303 -20.16 -26.16 49.79
C ARG A 303 -20.48 -26.14 48.30
N SER A 304 -19.60 -26.70 47.47
CA SER A 304 -19.85 -26.82 46.03
C SER A 304 -21.04 -27.73 45.74
N GLU A 305 -21.15 -28.88 46.40
CA GLU A 305 -22.28 -29.80 46.27
C GLU A 305 -23.58 -29.14 46.71
N PHE A 306 -23.56 -28.43 47.85
CA PHE A 306 -24.72 -27.68 48.34
C PHE A 306 -25.14 -26.58 47.36
N TYR A 307 -24.20 -25.80 46.84
CA TYR A 307 -24.49 -24.77 45.84
C TYR A 307 -25.15 -25.37 44.60
N TRP A 308 -24.58 -26.44 44.03
CA TRP A 308 -25.16 -27.09 42.85
C TRP A 308 -26.52 -27.73 43.13
N ALA A 309 -26.71 -28.33 44.31
CA ALA A 309 -28.01 -28.86 44.72
C ALA A 309 -29.07 -27.76 44.84
N GLN A 310 -28.69 -26.61 45.41
CA GLN A 310 -29.56 -25.43 45.50
C GLN A 310 -29.88 -24.87 44.11
N GLU A 311 -28.88 -24.72 43.24
CA GLU A 311 -29.09 -24.23 41.88
C GLU A 311 -30.01 -25.15 41.08
N VAL A 312 -29.85 -26.47 41.20
CA VAL A 312 -30.77 -27.44 40.56
C VAL A 312 -32.18 -27.31 41.12
N ALA A 313 -32.34 -27.11 42.43
CA ALA A 313 -33.65 -26.90 43.03
C ALA A 313 -34.31 -25.60 42.51
N VAL A 314 -33.57 -24.49 42.49
CA VAL A 314 -34.05 -23.21 41.95
C VAL A 314 -34.39 -23.32 40.47
N MET A 315 -33.52 -23.94 39.67
CA MET A 315 -33.77 -24.16 38.25
C MET A 315 -34.99 -25.06 38.04
N SER A 316 -35.20 -26.07 38.88
CA SER A 316 -36.39 -26.93 38.81
C SER A 316 -37.68 -26.20 39.14
N GLU A 317 -37.62 -25.20 40.02
CA GLU A 317 -38.75 -24.34 40.38
C GLU A 317 -39.07 -23.37 39.23
N VAL A 318 -38.05 -22.71 38.66
CA VAL A 318 -38.19 -21.85 37.48
C VAL A 318 -38.71 -22.64 36.28
N MET A 319 -38.26 -23.88 36.09
CA MET A 319 -38.76 -24.79 35.05
C MET A 319 -40.20 -25.27 35.28
N GLN A 320 -40.79 -25.06 36.45
CA GLN A 320 -42.21 -25.36 36.69
C GLN A 320 -43.12 -24.19 36.31
N GLU A 321 -42.57 -23.01 36.07
CA GLU A 321 -43.34 -21.85 35.61
C GLU A 321 -43.84 -22.09 34.19
N ARG A 322 -45.16 -21.94 33.99
CA ARG A 322 -45.80 -22.19 32.69
C ARG A 322 -45.23 -21.31 31.57
N GLU A 323 -44.92 -20.05 31.86
CA GLU A 323 -44.36 -19.12 30.88
C GLU A 323 -42.98 -19.58 30.37
N VAL A 324 -42.14 -20.13 31.26
CA VAL A 324 -40.82 -20.65 30.91
C VAL A 324 -40.94 -21.95 30.11
N LEU A 325 -41.84 -22.86 30.51
CA LEU A 325 -42.12 -24.09 29.78
C LEU A 325 -42.66 -23.82 28.37
N ASP A 326 -43.61 -22.89 28.24
CA ASP A 326 -44.19 -22.51 26.95
C ASP A 326 -43.14 -21.82 26.06
N GLY A 327 -42.27 -20.97 26.64
CA GLY A 327 -41.17 -20.34 25.94
C GLY A 327 -40.09 -21.31 25.47
N ILE A 328 -39.76 -22.33 26.29
CA ILE A 328 -38.83 -23.39 25.91
C ILE A 328 -39.45 -24.27 24.83
N ASN A 329 -40.72 -24.65 24.97
CA ASN A 329 -41.41 -25.52 24.00
C ASN A 329 -41.60 -24.81 22.65
N ASP A 330 -41.85 -23.49 22.64
CA ASP A 330 -41.80 -22.69 21.41
C ASP A 330 -40.39 -22.63 20.83
N ALA A 331 -39.36 -22.34 21.63
CA ALA A 331 -37.98 -22.30 21.13
C ALA A 331 -37.50 -23.64 20.57
N VAL A 332 -37.86 -24.75 21.23
CA VAL A 332 -37.55 -26.12 20.81
C VAL A 332 -38.38 -26.53 19.60
N GLY A 333 -39.65 -26.17 19.54
CA GLY A 333 -40.56 -26.55 18.44
C GLY A 333 -40.38 -25.73 17.17
N SER A 334 -40.02 -24.45 17.28
CA SER A 334 -40.00 -23.51 16.14
C SER A 334 -38.60 -23.02 15.73
N ARG A 335 -37.60 -23.04 16.62
CA ARG A 335 -36.29 -22.37 16.38
C ARG A 335 -35.05 -23.25 16.54
N LEU A 336 -35.11 -24.36 17.26
CA LEU A 336 -33.97 -25.24 17.53
C LEU A 336 -34.16 -26.62 16.90
N ASN A 337 -33.26 -27.00 15.99
CA ASN A 337 -33.24 -28.35 15.43
C ASN A 337 -32.44 -29.28 16.37
N LEU A 338 -33.14 -29.93 17.29
CA LEU A 338 -32.56 -30.84 18.30
C LEU A 338 -31.69 -31.93 17.67
N ASP A 339 -32.10 -32.49 16.53
CA ASP A 339 -31.35 -33.55 15.83
C ASP A 339 -30.00 -33.06 15.29
N ASN A 340 -29.92 -31.80 14.90
CA ASN A 340 -28.65 -31.19 14.47
C ASN A 340 -27.76 -30.91 15.67
N ILE A 341 -28.33 -30.40 16.77
CA ILE A 341 -27.57 -30.11 17.99
C ILE A 341 -27.01 -31.41 18.59
N GLN A 342 -27.80 -32.49 18.60
CA GLN A 342 -27.34 -33.79 19.11
C GLN A 342 -26.20 -34.36 18.24
N ARG A 343 -26.33 -34.28 16.90
CA ARG A 343 -25.26 -34.71 15.99
C ARG A 343 -23.99 -33.87 16.13
N ASP A 344 -24.12 -32.56 16.30
CA ASP A 344 -22.98 -31.66 16.54
C ASP A 344 -22.31 -31.95 17.89
N ALA A 345 -23.10 -32.25 18.93
CA ALA A 345 -22.60 -32.61 20.25
C ALA A 345 -21.86 -33.96 20.23
N GLU A 346 -22.39 -34.97 19.55
CA GLU A 346 -21.72 -36.27 19.35
C GLU A 346 -20.42 -36.10 18.56
N ALA A 347 -20.45 -35.34 17.46
CA ALA A 347 -19.26 -35.05 16.67
C ALA A 347 -18.19 -34.30 17.48
N TYR A 348 -18.59 -33.33 18.30
CA TYR A 348 -17.68 -32.60 19.18
C TYR A 348 -17.11 -33.51 20.28
N ALA A 349 -17.95 -34.29 20.95
CA ALA A 349 -17.52 -35.24 21.98
C ALA A 349 -16.52 -36.25 21.42
N ASP A 350 -16.79 -36.83 20.25
CA ASP A 350 -15.87 -37.72 19.55
C ASP A 350 -14.55 -37.00 19.19
N SER A 351 -14.61 -35.75 18.72
CA SER A 351 -13.41 -35.00 18.35
C SER A 351 -12.51 -34.66 19.55
N VAL A 352 -13.07 -34.50 20.75
CA VAL A 352 -12.32 -34.12 21.96
C VAL A 352 -11.86 -35.36 22.73
N VAL A 353 -12.74 -36.36 22.89
CA VAL A 353 -12.49 -37.52 23.74
C VAL A 353 -11.62 -38.56 23.02
N ARG A 354 -11.84 -38.79 21.73
CA ARG A 354 -11.15 -39.86 20.98
C ARG A 354 -9.63 -39.64 20.88
N PRO A 355 -9.11 -38.42 20.64
CA PRO A 355 -7.67 -38.17 20.70
C PRO A 355 -7.07 -38.36 22.09
N LEU A 356 -7.80 -37.96 23.14
CA LEU A 356 -7.36 -38.13 24.53
C LEU A 356 -7.27 -39.61 24.93
N LEU A 357 -8.22 -40.43 24.48
CA LEU A 357 -8.21 -41.88 24.69
C LEU A 357 -7.08 -42.55 23.92
N VAL A 358 -6.84 -42.16 22.67
CA VAL A 358 -5.71 -42.66 21.85
C VAL A 358 -4.37 -42.30 22.52
N GLN A 359 -4.24 -41.09 23.05
CA GLN A 359 -3.01 -40.65 23.72
C GLN A 359 -2.80 -41.36 25.07
N GLN A 360 -3.87 -41.64 25.82
CA GLN A 360 -3.78 -42.50 27.01
C GLN A 360 -3.43 -43.95 26.67
N ALA A 361 -3.97 -44.50 25.58
CA ALA A 361 -3.65 -45.85 25.12
C ALA A 361 -2.19 -45.97 24.66
N MET A 362 -1.66 -44.98 23.95
CA MET A 362 -0.24 -44.92 23.59
C MET A 362 0.66 -44.81 24.83
N ASN A 363 0.30 -43.97 25.81
CA ASN A 363 1.08 -43.83 27.05
C ASN A 363 1.07 -45.12 27.91
N ARG A 364 -0.05 -45.85 27.94
CA ARG A 364 -0.13 -47.18 28.60
C ARG A 364 0.64 -48.25 27.84
N GLY A 365 0.66 -48.21 26.51
CA GLY A 365 1.46 -49.10 25.67
C GLY A 365 2.97 -48.92 25.90
N GLN A 366 3.43 -47.68 26.08
CA GLN A 366 4.85 -47.40 26.41
C GLN A 366 5.24 -47.82 27.83
N GLN A 367 4.32 -47.72 28.81
CA GLN A 367 4.59 -48.17 30.19
C GLN A 367 4.61 -49.70 30.35
N GLY A 368 3.93 -50.45 29.47
CA GLY A 368 3.95 -51.92 29.48
C GLY A 368 5.21 -52.57 28.87
N GLN A 369 6.09 -51.78 28.25
CA GLN A 369 7.28 -52.30 27.55
C GLN A 369 8.60 -52.09 28.31
N ILE A 370 8.56 -51.51 29.52
CA ILE A 370 9.71 -51.48 30.44
C ILE A 370 9.62 -52.72 31.34
N ARG A 371 10.20 -53.84 30.88
CA ARG A 371 10.40 -55.02 31.74
C ARG A 371 11.35 -54.67 32.90
N PRO A 372 11.15 -55.26 34.09
CA PRO A 372 12.07 -55.13 35.21
C PRO A 372 13.25 -56.07 34.97
N ASN A 373 14.43 -55.52 34.70
CA ASN A 373 15.69 -56.21 34.88
C ASN A 373 16.78 -55.16 34.96
N MET A 374 17.03 -54.66 36.16
CA MET A 374 18.38 -54.31 36.57
C MET A 374 18.45 -54.33 38.09
N VAL A 375 19.12 -55.37 38.56
CA VAL A 375 19.61 -55.56 39.93
C VAL A 375 20.30 -54.28 40.40
N ALA A 376 19.93 -53.83 41.60
CA ALA A 376 20.62 -52.77 42.31
C ALA A 376 22.09 -53.18 42.55
N SER A 377 23.03 -52.32 42.14
CA SER A 377 24.41 -52.33 42.64
C SER A 377 24.67 -50.98 43.29
N PRO A 378 25.01 -50.93 44.60
CA PRO A 378 25.25 -49.68 45.31
C PRO A 378 26.75 -49.37 45.31
N ALA A 379 27.21 -48.50 44.42
CA ALA A 379 28.50 -47.82 44.55
C ALA A 379 28.72 -46.84 43.40
N VAL A 380 28.44 -45.55 43.64
CA VAL A 380 29.21 -44.35 43.21
C VAL A 380 28.64 -43.21 44.08
N VAL A 381 29.19 -42.98 45.28
CA VAL A 381 30.29 -42.02 45.52
C VAL A 381 29.82 -40.61 45.12
N GLU A 382 29.23 -39.87 46.05
CA GLU A 382 29.98 -38.92 46.90
C GLU A 382 30.55 -37.78 46.05
N GLN A 383 29.72 -36.77 45.73
CA GLN A 383 30.21 -35.51 45.17
C GLN A 383 29.25 -34.32 45.26
N LEU A 384 28.38 -34.26 46.28
CA LEU A 384 27.53 -33.07 46.53
C LEU A 384 27.39 -32.71 48.01
N GLU A 385 28.45 -32.90 48.80
CA GLU A 385 28.58 -32.26 50.12
C GLU A 385 30.00 -31.69 50.24
N GLY A 386 30.17 -30.47 49.77
CA GLY A 386 31.47 -29.82 49.82
C GLY A 386 31.43 -28.37 49.35
N ASP A 387 30.36 -27.64 49.69
CA ASP A 387 30.38 -26.19 49.51
C ASP A 387 29.45 -25.49 50.51
N LYS A 388 29.84 -25.56 51.79
CA LYS A 388 29.34 -24.70 52.88
C LYS A 388 30.31 -24.78 54.06
N LYS A 389 31.34 -23.91 54.07
CA LYS A 389 31.86 -23.17 55.24
C LYS A 389 33.15 -22.39 54.92
N VAL A 390 32.98 -21.09 54.71
CA VAL A 390 33.77 -19.91 55.17
C VAL A 390 35.17 -20.17 55.76
N ASN A 391 36.23 -19.83 55.02
CA ASN A 391 37.26 -18.79 55.29
C ASN A 391 38.43 -18.93 54.30
#